data_AF-A0A2V9JMC8-F1
#
_entry.id   AF-A0A2V9JMC8-F1
#
_cell.length_a   1.000
_cell.length_b   1.000
_cell.length_c   1.000
_cell.angle_alpha   90.00
_cell.angle_beta   90.00
_cell.angle_gamma   90.00
#
_symmetry.space_group_name_H-M   'P 1'
#
loop_
_entity.id
_entity.type
_entity.pdbx_description
1 polymer ?
#
loop_
_entity_poly.entity_id
_entity_poly.type
_entity_poly.pdbx_seq_one_letter_code
_entity_poly.pdbx_strand_id
1 'polypeptide(L)'
;MAATFTWMNCDATFLDSLRVIALGGRVEYRPSDTTPGALSPVDLNRLSSNDRLNALYARYRCPLNIGTASEFDVAEELLRQLMVPDRAKLEAGAEFDVDLVLLKLNLVGIRAMIARDLRSLDALNYFYELPRRSLTRLRANPRFLAFWLCIYAQLLNAPDW
;
A
#
# COMPACT_ATOMS: atom_id res chain seq x y z
N MET A 1 17.94 -13.47 -8.42
CA MET A 1 18.16 -12.31 -9.31
C MET A 1 17.10 -11.28 -8.98
N ALA A 2 17.45 -10.18 -8.31
CA ALA A 2 16.50 -9.12 -8.03
C ALA A 2 16.17 -8.42 -9.35
N ALA A 3 14.92 -8.52 -9.81
CA ALA A 3 14.48 -7.77 -10.98
C ALA A 3 14.61 -6.28 -10.64
N THR A 4 15.48 -5.58 -11.35
CA THR A 4 15.54 -4.11 -11.34
C THR A 4 14.26 -3.59 -11.98
N PHE A 5 13.24 -3.32 -11.16
CA PHE A 5 12.01 -2.69 -11.63
C PHE A 5 12.30 -1.24 -12.03
N THR A 6 12.32 -0.98 -13.34
CA THR A 6 12.20 0.37 -13.89
C THR A 6 10.77 0.87 -13.67
N TRP A 7 10.58 2.20 -13.58
CA TRP A 7 9.25 2.77 -13.38
C TRP A 7 8.26 2.28 -14.44
N MET A 8 7.02 1.97 -14.04
CA MET A 8 6.01 1.37 -14.90
C MET A 8 4.83 2.32 -15.11
N ASN A 9 4.33 2.36 -16.35
CA ASN A 9 3.08 3.02 -16.71
C ASN A 9 1.99 1.97 -16.94
N CYS A 10 0.82 2.22 -16.36
CA CYS A 10 -0.41 1.46 -16.62
C CYS A 10 -1.43 2.36 -17.30
N ASP A 11 -2.04 1.87 -18.37
CA ASP A 11 -3.18 2.56 -19.00
C ASP A 11 -4.43 2.47 -18.11
N ALA A 12 -4.55 1.38 -17.35
CA ALA A 12 -5.57 1.18 -16.33
C ALA A 12 -5.51 2.22 -15.19
N THR A 13 -6.61 2.37 -14.45
CA THR A 13 -6.63 3.19 -13.24
C THR A 13 -5.90 2.49 -12.09
N PHE A 14 -5.59 3.24 -11.02
CA PHE A 14 -5.07 2.66 -9.77
C PHE A 14 -5.97 1.53 -9.26
N LEU A 15 -7.28 1.77 -9.21
CA LEU A 15 -8.25 0.82 -8.67
C LEU A 15 -8.36 -0.45 -9.52
N ASP A 16 -8.32 -0.31 -10.85
CA ASP A 16 -8.35 -1.46 -11.75
C ASP A 16 -7.08 -2.30 -11.59
N SER A 17 -5.92 -1.64 -11.52
CA SER A 17 -4.64 -2.30 -11.29
C SER A 17 -4.62 -3.02 -9.94
N LEU A 18 -5.11 -2.36 -8.89
CA LEU A 18 -5.20 -2.92 -7.55
C LEU A 18 -6.15 -4.12 -7.49
N ARG A 19 -7.28 -4.05 -8.21
CA ARG A 19 -8.21 -5.18 -8.36
C ARG A 19 -7.55 -6.38 -9.04
N VAL A 20 -6.81 -6.15 -10.13
CA VAL A 20 -6.10 -7.22 -10.84
C VAL A 20 -5.08 -7.88 -9.91
N ILE A 21 -4.28 -7.09 -9.19
CA ILE A 21 -3.31 -7.61 -8.20
C ILE A 21 -4.03 -8.39 -7.10
N ALA A 22 -5.10 -7.84 -6.53
CA ALA A 22 -5.88 -8.49 -5.48
C ALA A 22 -6.48 -9.84 -5.91
N LEU A 23 -6.74 -10.04 -7.20
CA LEU A 23 -7.22 -11.30 -7.75
C LEU A 23 -6.09 -12.25 -8.18
N GLY A 24 -4.83 -11.94 -7.88
CA GLY A 24 -3.66 -12.72 -8.31
C GLY A 24 -3.40 -12.64 -9.82
N GLY A 25 -4.00 -11.66 -10.50
CA GLY A 25 -3.82 -11.43 -11.92
C GLY A 25 -2.50 -10.72 -12.25
N ARG A 26 -2.14 -10.71 -13.53
CA ARG A 26 -0.99 -9.96 -14.04
C ARG A 26 -1.45 -8.59 -14.49
N VAL A 27 -0.88 -7.53 -13.93
CA VAL A 27 -1.11 -6.16 -14.38
C VAL A 27 -0.36 -5.94 -15.69
N GLU A 28 -1.06 -5.47 -16.71
CA GLU A 28 -0.44 -5.04 -17.95
C GLU A 28 0.18 -3.65 -17.75
N TYR A 29 1.49 -3.54 -17.97
CA TYR A 29 2.22 -2.30 -17.87
C TYR A 29 3.27 -2.19 -18.98
N ARG A 30 3.69 -0.96 -19.27
CA ARG A 30 4.86 -0.66 -20.09
C ARG A 30 5.93 0.02 -19.26
N PRO A 31 7.22 -0.20 -19.54
CA PRO A 31 8.28 0.62 -18.97
C PRO A 31 8.01 2.10 -19.23
N SER A 32 8.36 2.95 -18.28
CA SER A 32 8.29 4.40 -18.43
C SER A 32 9.65 4.96 -18.80
N ASP A 33 9.68 5.77 -19.86
CA ASP A 33 10.86 6.56 -20.21
C ASP A 33 11.07 7.75 -19.26
N THR A 34 10.05 8.08 -18.47
CA THR A 34 10.08 9.14 -17.46
C THR A 34 9.93 8.55 -16.07
N THR A 35 10.95 8.75 -15.22
CA THR A 35 10.82 8.51 -13.78
C THR A 35 10.25 9.78 -13.15
N PRO A 36 9.17 9.71 -12.36
CA PRO A 36 8.66 10.90 -11.69
C PRO A 36 9.71 11.47 -10.74
N GLY A 37 9.62 12.77 -10.47
CA GLY A 37 10.47 13.42 -9.48
C GLY A 37 10.48 12.66 -8.16
N ALA A 38 11.62 12.73 -7.45
CA ALA A 38 11.74 12.13 -6.13
C ALA A 38 10.66 12.71 -5.20
N LEU A 39 9.93 11.83 -4.52
CA LEU A 39 9.00 12.21 -3.47
C LEU A 39 9.68 11.94 -2.14
N SER A 40 10.02 13.00 -1.39
CA SER A 40 10.62 12.80 -0.07
C SER A 40 9.54 12.46 0.96
N PRO A 41 9.84 11.60 1.96
CA PRO A 41 8.97 11.39 3.11
C PRO A 41 8.57 12.68 3.83
N VAL A 42 9.48 13.66 3.88
CA VAL A 42 9.24 14.97 4.49
C VAL A 42 8.15 15.72 3.75
N ASP A 43 8.19 15.75 2.42
CA ASP A 43 7.18 16.43 1.62
C ASP A 43 5.84 15.72 1.70
N LEU A 44 5.84 14.38 1.68
CA LEU A 44 4.63 13.59 1.87
C LEU A 44 3.95 13.90 3.23
N ASN A 45 4.75 14.10 4.28
CA ASN A 45 4.27 14.38 5.62
C ASN A 45 3.74 15.80 5.82
N ARG A 46 4.15 16.75 4.97
CA ARG A 46 3.62 18.13 4.97
C ARG A 46 2.21 18.22 4.36
N LEU A 47 1.82 17.24 3.55
CA LEU A 47 0.49 17.21 2.93
C LEU A 47 -0.61 16.89 3.93
N SER A 48 -1.78 17.49 3.71
CA SER A 48 -3.03 17.09 4.37
C SER A 48 -3.38 15.64 4.02
N SER A 49 -4.25 14.98 4.79
CA SER A 49 -4.60 13.58 4.53
C SER A 49 -5.17 13.37 3.12
N ASN A 50 -6.06 14.28 2.67
CA ASN A 50 -6.66 14.21 1.34
C ASN A 50 -5.63 14.46 0.23
N ASP A 51 -4.74 15.45 0.40
CA ASP A 51 -3.69 15.72 -0.58
C ASP A 51 -2.68 14.57 -0.66
N ARG A 52 -2.38 13.94 0.49
CA ARG A 52 -1.54 12.75 0.57
C ARG A 52 -2.17 11.58 -0.15
N LEU A 53 -3.46 11.33 0.06
CA LEU A 53 -4.21 10.30 -0.64
C LEU A 53 -4.11 10.50 -2.16
N ASN A 54 -4.42 11.71 -2.64
CA ASN A 54 -4.36 12.04 -4.07
C ASN A 54 -2.94 11.94 -4.64
N ALA A 55 -1.92 12.39 -3.90
CA ALA A 55 -0.52 12.28 -4.31
C ALA A 55 -0.07 10.83 -4.47
N LEU A 56 -0.43 9.96 -3.52
CA LEU A 56 -0.11 8.53 -3.58
C LEU A 56 -0.87 7.83 -4.72
N TYR A 57 -2.14 8.17 -4.94
CA TYR A 57 -2.92 7.67 -6.08
C TYR A 57 -2.29 8.04 -7.43
N ALA A 58 -1.90 9.30 -7.58
CA ALA A 58 -1.31 9.81 -8.81
C ALA A 58 0.07 9.20 -9.04
N ARG A 59 0.92 9.14 -8.00
CA ARG A 59 2.26 8.57 -8.08
C ARG A 59 2.20 7.08 -8.38
N TYR A 60 1.41 6.32 -7.64
CA TYR A 60 1.36 4.87 -7.78
C TYR A 60 0.24 4.40 -8.69
N ARG A 61 -0.11 5.16 -9.75
CA ARG A 61 -1.12 4.75 -10.73
C ARG A 61 -0.94 3.30 -11.19
N CYS A 62 0.31 2.86 -11.37
CA CYS A 62 0.69 1.45 -11.28
C CYS A 62 1.14 1.13 -9.84
N PRO A 63 0.35 0.38 -9.04
CA PRO A 63 0.66 0.12 -7.64
C PRO A 63 1.98 -0.62 -7.42
N LEU A 64 2.42 -1.41 -8.41
CA LEU A 64 3.68 -2.14 -8.38
C LEU A 64 4.91 -1.22 -8.31
N ASN A 65 4.77 0.07 -8.65
CA ASN A 65 5.86 1.04 -8.55
C ASN A 65 6.35 1.26 -7.11
N ILE A 66 5.55 0.95 -6.09
CA ILE A 66 6.03 0.95 -4.69
C ILE A 66 7.17 -0.07 -4.47
N GLY A 67 7.32 -1.04 -5.37
CA GLY A 67 8.38 -2.04 -5.37
C GLY A 67 9.72 -1.56 -5.91
N THR A 68 9.78 -0.42 -6.61
CA THR A 68 11.04 0.06 -7.20
C THR A 68 12.02 0.51 -6.13
N ALA A 69 13.33 0.41 -6.42
CA ALA A 69 14.37 0.77 -5.45
C ALA A 69 14.33 2.25 -5.05
N SER A 70 13.92 3.15 -5.96
CA SER A 70 13.81 4.58 -5.68
C SER A 70 12.69 4.92 -4.69
N GLU A 71 11.75 4.01 -4.47
CA GLU A 71 10.60 4.21 -3.57
C GLU A 71 10.83 3.64 -2.17
N PHE A 72 12.03 3.14 -1.88
CA PHE A 72 12.35 2.53 -0.59
C PHE A 72 12.00 3.44 0.59
N ASP A 73 12.47 4.69 0.58
CA ASP A 73 12.24 5.63 1.69
C ASP A 73 10.75 5.95 1.88
N VAL A 74 9.99 6.04 0.78
CA VAL A 74 8.54 6.27 0.85
C VAL A 74 7.86 5.03 1.42
N ALA A 75 8.20 3.84 0.95
CA ALA A 75 7.64 2.59 1.46
C ALA A 75 7.92 2.40 2.96
N GLU A 76 9.14 2.67 3.42
CA GLU A 76 9.50 2.66 4.84
C GLU A 76 8.67 3.67 5.64
N GLU A 77 8.48 4.88 5.11
CA GLU A 77 7.66 5.89 5.78
C GLU A 77 6.18 5.47 5.87
N LEU A 78 5.61 4.87 4.82
CA LEU A 78 4.24 4.35 4.86
C LEU A 78 4.10 3.23 5.90
N LEU A 79 5.07 2.33 5.98
CA LEU A 79 5.12 1.28 7.00
C LEU A 79 5.22 1.87 8.41
N ARG A 80 6.11 2.84 8.62
CA ARG A 80 6.25 3.55 9.89
C ARG A 80 4.95 4.24 10.31
N GLN A 81 4.24 4.86 9.36
CA GLN A 81 2.95 5.50 9.63
C GLN A 81 1.89 4.49 10.09
N LEU A 82 1.81 3.32 9.43
CA LEU A 82 0.90 2.26 9.85
C LEU A 82 1.22 1.78 11.26
N MET A 83 2.49 1.51 11.54
CA MET A 83 2.92 0.87 12.78
C MET A 83 2.99 1.80 13.99
N VAL A 84 3.09 3.11 13.78
CA VAL A 84 3.22 4.09 14.86
C VAL A 84 1.97 4.97 14.98
N PRO A 85 1.77 6.04 14.20
CA PRO A 85 0.65 6.94 14.41
C PRO A 85 -0.72 6.32 14.08
N ASP A 86 -0.87 5.51 13.03
CA ASP A 86 -2.18 4.95 12.67
C ASP A 86 -2.62 3.89 13.67
N ARG A 87 -1.70 2.97 14.01
CA ARG A 87 -1.88 2.00 15.09
C ARG A 87 -2.30 2.67 16.40
N ALA A 88 -1.56 3.69 16.85
CA ALA A 88 -1.84 4.39 18.11
C ALA A 88 -3.24 5.04 18.10
N LYS A 89 -3.63 5.68 17.00
CA LYS A 89 -4.98 6.25 16.86
C LYS A 89 -6.06 5.17 16.94
N LEU A 90 -5.83 4.04 16.30
CA LEU A 90 -6.79 2.95 16.24
C LEU A 90 -6.95 2.26 17.61
N GLU A 91 -5.85 2.02 18.34
CA GLU A 91 -5.87 1.50 19.71
C GLU A 91 -6.57 2.47 20.69
N ALA A 92 -6.32 3.78 20.53
CA ALA A 92 -7.00 4.82 21.30
C ALA A 92 -8.49 5.00 20.93
N GLY A 93 -8.96 4.33 19.88
CA GLY A 93 -10.32 4.53 19.35
C GLY A 93 -10.55 5.92 18.76
N ALA A 94 -9.49 6.66 18.46
CA ALA A 94 -9.53 7.99 17.87
C ALA A 94 -10.03 7.95 16.42
N GLU A 95 -10.38 9.12 15.90
CA GLU A 95 -10.71 9.28 14.49
C GLU A 95 -9.45 9.19 13.63
N PHE A 96 -9.57 8.55 12.48
CA PHE A 96 -8.51 8.40 11.50
C PHE A 96 -9.08 8.37 10.09
N ASP A 97 -8.25 8.74 9.12
CA ASP A 97 -8.60 8.70 7.70
C ASP A 97 -8.55 7.24 7.22
N VAL A 98 -9.73 6.63 7.09
CA VAL A 98 -9.87 5.22 6.70
C VAL A 98 -9.32 4.97 5.29
N ASP A 99 -9.54 5.89 4.36
CA ASP A 99 -9.11 5.73 2.97
C ASP A 99 -7.59 5.74 2.87
N LEU A 100 -6.95 6.66 3.59
CA LEU A 100 -5.50 6.77 3.61
C LEU A 100 -4.84 5.59 4.34
N VAL A 101 -5.42 5.09 5.44
CA VAL A 101 -4.93 3.89 6.13
C VAL A 101 -5.05 2.66 5.23
N LEU A 102 -6.20 2.47 4.57
CA LEU A 102 -6.37 1.33 3.68
C LEU A 102 -5.51 1.44 2.41
N LEU A 103 -5.28 2.64 1.88
CA LEU A 103 -4.33 2.83 0.77
C LEU A 103 -2.92 2.40 1.19
N LYS A 104 -2.47 2.82 2.38
CA LYS A 104 -1.18 2.40 2.95
C LYS A 104 -1.10 0.88 3.09
N LEU A 105 -2.12 0.24 3.65
CA LEU A 105 -2.16 -1.22 3.80
C LEU A 105 -2.06 -1.95 2.45
N ASN A 106 -2.75 -1.46 1.42
CA ASN A 106 -2.64 -2.02 0.07
C ASN A 106 -1.23 -1.86 -0.51
N LEU A 107 -0.64 -0.66 -0.43
CA LEU A 107 0.71 -0.39 -0.94
C LEU A 107 1.80 -1.18 -0.19
N VAL A 108 1.70 -1.26 1.15
CA VAL A 108 2.60 -2.07 1.99
C VAL A 108 2.41 -3.56 1.72
N GLY A 109 1.18 -4.03 1.47
CA GLY A 109 0.92 -5.40 1.02
C GLY A 109 1.62 -5.74 -0.29
N ILE A 110 1.52 -4.86 -1.29
CA ILE A 110 2.21 -5.03 -2.57
C ILE A 110 3.72 -4.98 -2.39
N ARG A 111 4.23 -4.08 -1.55
CA ARG A 111 5.66 -4.03 -1.20
C ARG A 111 6.11 -5.34 -0.57
N ALA A 112 5.33 -5.91 0.35
CA ALA A 112 5.62 -7.22 0.94
C ALA A 112 5.70 -8.31 -0.15
N MET A 113 4.74 -8.36 -1.08
CA MET A 113 4.76 -9.34 -2.18
C MET A 113 6.04 -9.26 -3.02
N ILE A 114 6.49 -8.04 -3.33
CA ILE A 114 7.64 -7.80 -4.21
C ILE A 114 8.97 -7.99 -3.47
N ALA A 115 9.10 -7.37 -2.31
CA ALA A 115 10.36 -7.28 -1.58
C ALA A 115 10.59 -8.39 -0.56
N ARG A 116 9.55 -9.21 -0.28
CA ARG A 116 9.57 -10.25 0.76
C ARG A 116 9.97 -9.71 2.14
N ASP A 117 9.45 -8.53 2.48
CA ASP A 117 9.73 -7.86 3.75
C ASP A 117 8.79 -8.35 4.85
N LEU A 118 9.34 -9.09 5.82
CA LEU A 118 8.60 -9.59 6.98
C LEU A 118 8.02 -8.48 7.84
N ARG A 119 8.66 -7.31 7.93
CA ARG A 119 8.13 -6.17 8.71
C ARG A 119 6.83 -5.64 8.10
N SER A 120 6.75 -5.65 6.77
CA SER A 120 5.53 -5.30 6.04
C SER A 120 4.45 -6.34 6.30
N LEU A 121 4.77 -7.64 6.28
CA LEU A 121 3.80 -8.70 6.61
C LEU A 121 3.30 -8.60 8.06
N ASP A 122 4.19 -8.35 9.02
CA ASP A 122 3.82 -8.15 10.44
C ASP A 122 2.85 -6.98 10.63
N ALA A 123 3.05 -5.89 9.88
CA ALA A 123 2.10 -4.78 9.89
C ALA A 123 0.72 -5.22 9.38
N LEU A 124 0.65 -5.99 8.29
CA LEU A 124 -0.64 -6.49 7.78
C LEU A 124 -1.31 -7.45 8.78
N ASN A 125 -0.52 -8.34 9.42
CA ASN A 125 -0.99 -9.25 10.47
C ASN A 125 -1.64 -8.46 11.61
N TYR A 126 -0.95 -7.44 12.12
CA TYR A 126 -1.48 -6.59 13.18
C TYR A 126 -2.84 -5.97 12.83
N PHE A 127 -2.97 -5.42 11.61
CA PHE A 127 -4.22 -4.81 11.16
C PHE A 127 -5.33 -5.84 10.91
N TYR A 128 -4.99 -7.06 10.50
CA TYR A 128 -5.94 -8.17 10.34
C TYR A 128 -6.50 -8.66 11.69
N GLU A 129 -5.65 -8.71 12.72
CA GLU A 129 -5.99 -9.19 14.06
C GLU A 129 -6.72 -8.14 14.93
N LEU A 130 -7.04 -6.98 14.36
CA LEU A 130 -7.71 -5.92 15.09
C LEU A 130 -9.05 -6.36 15.67
N PRO A 131 -9.44 -5.82 16.85
CA PRO A 131 -10.77 -6.07 17.41
C PRO A 131 -11.87 -5.71 16.42
N ARG A 132 -12.99 -6.45 16.47
CA ARG A 132 -14.12 -6.31 15.55
C ARG A 132 -14.61 -4.86 15.40
N ARG A 133 -14.60 -4.08 16.48
CA ARG A 133 -15.01 -2.66 16.47
C ARG A 133 -14.13 -1.80 15.56
N SER A 134 -12.81 -2.04 15.56
CA SER A 134 -11.87 -1.32 14.71
C SER A 134 -11.99 -1.75 13.25
N LEU A 135 -12.16 -3.06 13.00
CA LEU A 135 -12.45 -3.59 11.67
C LEU A 135 -13.74 -3.01 11.09
N THR A 136 -14.78 -2.78 11.91
CA THR A 136 -16.02 -2.14 11.46
C THR A 136 -15.79 -0.74 10.91
N ARG A 137 -14.85 0.05 11.47
CA ARG A 137 -14.53 1.38 10.96
C ARG A 137 -13.87 1.32 9.58
N LEU A 138 -12.99 0.34 9.36
CA LEU A 138 -12.35 0.12 8.06
C LEU A 138 -13.36 -0.26 6.96
N ARG A 139 -14.56 -0.75 7.31
CA ARG A 139 -15.62 -1.04 6.32
C ARG A 139 -16.22 0.20 5.66
N ALA A 140 -15.87 1.42 6.11
CA ALA A 140 -16.28 2.65 5.46
C ALA A 140 -15.81 2.72 3.98
N ASN A 141 -14.69 2.08 3.64
CA ASN A 141 -14.27 1.87 2.26
C ASN A 141 -14.15 0.37 1.93
N PRO A 142 -15.25 -0.27 1.53
CA PRO A 142 -15.28 -1.72 1.34
C PRO A 142 -14.40 -2.19 0.18
N ARG A 143 -14.15 -1.33 -0.82
CA ARG A 143 -13.32 -1.69 -1.98
C ARG A 143 -11.86 -1.87 -1.58
N PHE A 144 -11.29 -0.86 -0.93
CA PHE A 144 -9.91 -0.94 -0.46
C PHE A 144 -9.70 -2.00 0.61
N LEU A 145 -10.67 -2.17 1.50
CA LEU A 145 -10.66 -3.25 2.48
C LEU A 145 -10.61 -4.63 1.79
N ALA A 146 -11.47 -4.86 0.79
CA ALA A 146 -11.49 -6.12 0.06
C ALA A 146 -10.17 -6.39 -0.67
N PHE A 147 -9.62 -5.38 -1.35
CA PHE A 147 -8.33 -5.54 -2.04
C PHE A 147 -7.20 -5.88 -1.07
N TRP A 148 -7.13 -5.19 0.06
CA TRP A 148 -6.11 -5.47 1.07
C TRP A 148 -6.25 -6.89 1.62
N LEU A 149 -7.46 -7.33 1.98
CA LEU A 149 -7.70 -8.68 2.48
C LEU A 149 -7.31 -9.75 1.46
N CYS A 150 -7.59 -9.53 0.17
CA CYS A 150 -7.19 -10.46 -0.88
C CYS A 150 -5.67 -10.49 -1.08
N ILE A 151 -5.00 -9.32 -1.08
CA ILE A 151 -3.52 -9.24 -1.15
C ILE A 151 -2.90 -9.95 0.06
N TYR A 152 -3.42 -9.70 1.25
CA TYR A 152 -2.98 -10.35 2.48
C TYR A 152 -3.17 -11.88 2.42
N ALA A 153 -4.33 -12.36 1.94
CA ALA A 153 -4.55 -13.78 1.76
C ALA A 153 -3.57 -14.42 0.75
N GLN A 154 -3.23 -13.71 -0.33
CA GLN A 154 -2.20 -14.17 -1.27
C GLN A 154 -0.83 -14.28 -0.60
N LEU A 155 -0.47 -13.32 0.25
CA LEU A 155 0.79 -13.35 1.01
C LEU A 155 0.88 -14.59 1.89
N LEU A 156 -0.17 -14.91 2.65
CA LEU A 156 -0.21 -16.08 3.54
C LEU A 156 -0.14 -17.43 2.81
N ASN A 157 -0.56 -17.47 1.54
CA ASN A 157 -0.58 -18.69 0.74
C ASN A 157 0.63 -18.82 -0.20
N ALA A 158 1.56 -17.85 -0.19
CA ALA A 158 2.76 -17.97 -0.99
C ALA A 158 3.74 -18.96 -0.32
N PRO A 159 4.15 -20.04 -1.01
CA PRO A 159 4.89 -21.16 -0.41
C PRO A 159 6.32 -20.82 0.06
N ASP A 160 6.82 -19.64 -0.28
CA ASP A 160 8.24 -19.25 -0.13
C ASP A 160 8.44 -18.05 0.83
N TRP A 161 7.61 -17.92 1.88
CA TRP A 161 7.83 -16.94 2.96
C TRP A 161 8.72 -17.48 4.08
#